data_AF-A0A6I9VC10-F1
#
_entry.id   AF-A0A6I9VC10-F1
#
_cell.length_a   1.000
_cell.length_b   1.000
_cell.length_c   1.000
_cell.angle_alpha   90.00
_cell.angle_beta   90.00
_cell.angle_gamma   90.00
#
_symmetry.space_group_name_H-M   'P 1'
#
loop_
_entity.id
_entity.type
_entity.pdbx_description
1 polymer ?
#
loop_
_entity_poly.entity_id
_entity_poly.type
_entity_poly.pdbx_seq_one_letter_code
_entity_poly.pdbx_strand_id
1 'polypeptide(L)'
;MWPILMAILRRNAVYITLPIAGVVGFIGYNLESILSDKYTPYNKSILENRAERLAEEELADPTRVEKLRLNTNVLERNLSPSLQPK
;
A
#
# COMPACT_ATOMS: atom_id res chain seq x y z
N MET A 1 26.80 29.78 44.60
CA MET A 1 26.03 30.15 43.39
C MET A 1 25.71 28.95 42.49
N TRP A 2 26.67 28.04 42.25
CA TRP A 2 26.45 26.76 41.53
C TRP A 2 25.24 25.91 41.98
N PRO A 3 24.98 25.68 43.29
CA PRO A 3 23.83 24.89 43.74
C PRO A 3 22.49 25.55 43.41
N ILE A 4 22.43 26.89 43.36
CA ILE A 4 21.21 27.64 43.02
C ILE A 4 20.90 27.48 41.53
N LEU A 5 21.93 27.57 40.68
CA LEU A 5 21.82 27.33 39.24
C LEU A 5 21.31 25.91 38.94
N MET A 6 21.86 24.90 39.63
CA MET A 6 21.41 23.51 39.49
C MET A 6 19.99 23.27 40.01
N ALA A 7 19.57 23.96 41.07
CA ALA A 7 18.20 23.90 41.58
C ALA A 7 17.19 24.49 40.58
N ILE A 8 17.53 25.62 39.94
CA ILE A 8 16.69 26.26 38.91
C ILE A 8 16.60 25.37 37.67
N LEU A 9 17.72 24.80 37.22
CA LEU A 9 17.76 23.91 36.07
C LEU A 9 16.91 22.65 36.30
N ARG A 10 17.03 22.03 37.49
CA ARG A 10 16.24 20.85 37.86
C ARG A 10 14.75 21.15 37.92
N ARG A 11 14.35 22.29 38.50
CA ARG A 11 12.94 22.69 38.59
C ARG A 11 12.31 22.93 37.23
N ASN A 12 13.08 23.44 36.27
CA ASN A 12 12.61 23.74 34.92
C ASN A 12 13.04 22.69 33.89
N ALA A 13 13.49 21.52 34.34
CA ALA A 13 14.10 20.51 33.47
C ALA A 13 13.20 20.17 32.28
N VAL A 14 11.90 19.93 32.50
CA VAL A 14 10.94 19.59 31.44
C VAL A 14 10.85 20.67 30.37
N TYR A 15 10.80 21.94 30.76
CA TYR A 15 10.70 23.07 29.83
C TYR A 15 11.98 23.30 29.02
N ILE A 16 13.11 22.80 29.51
CA ILE A 16 14.41 22.93 28.85
C ILE A 16 14.67 21.70 27.97
N THR A 17 14.44 20.50 28.48
CA THR A 17 14.77 19.26 27.77
C THR A 17 13.80 18.97 26.64
N LEU A 18 12.51 19.30 26.78
CA LEU A 18 11.50 19.04 25.74
C LEU A 18 11.78 19.79 24.42
N PRO A 19 12.04 21.12 24.40
CA PRO A 19 12.39 21.79 23.15
C PRO A 19 13.73 21.33 22.60
N ILE A 20 14.72 21.04 23.45
CA ILE A 20 16.02 20.50 23.01
C ILE A 20 15.83 19.14 22.34
N ALA A 21 15.06 18.24 22.93
CA ALA A 21 14.75 16.94 22.36
C ALA A 21 14.00 17.07 21.03
N GLY A 22 13.07 18.03 20.91
CA GLY A 22 12.38 18.33 19.66
C GLY A 22 13.34 18.77 18.56
N VAL A 23 14.29 19.66 18.87
CA VAL A 23 15.31 20.12 17.92
C VAL A 23 16.24 18.97 17.52
N VAL A 24 16.72 18.16 18.48
CA VAL A 24 17.57 17.00 18.20
C VAL A 24 16.84 15.98 17.34
N GLY A 25 15.57 15.70 17.63
CA GLY A 25 14.73 14.81 16.83
C GLY A 25 14.50 15.35 15.41
N PHE A 26 14.27 16.65 15.26
CA PHE A 26 14.15 17.29 13.95
C PHE A 26 15.45 17.16 13.14
N ILE A 27 16.59 17.45 13.76
CA ILE A 27 17.91 17.30 13.10
C ILE A 27 18.14 15.84 12.72
N GLY A 28 17.87 14.90 13.63
CA GLY A 28 17.99 13.47 13.40
C GLY A 28 17.13 12.99 12.23
N TYR A 29 15.87 13.44 12.16
CA TYR A 29 14.97 13.11 11.06
C TYR A 29 15.47 13.62 9.69
N ASN A 30 16.00 14.85 9.66
CA ASN A 30 16.57 15.41 8.43
C ASN A 30 17.86 14.67 8.03
N LEU A 31 18.72 14.35 8.98
CA LEU A 31 19.94 13.57 8.74
C LEU A 31 19.61 12.15 8.26
N GLU A 32 18.65 11.48 8.89
CA GLU A 32 18.14 10.19 8.44
C GLU A 32 17.60 10.30 7.01
N SER A 33 16.86 11.36 6.68
CA SER A 33 16.34 11.54 5.33
C SER A 33 17.42 11.78 4.27
N ILE A 34 18.60 12.30 4.65
CA ILE A 34 19.73 12.54 3.73
C ILE A 34 20.59 11.28 3.61
N LEU A 35 20.78 10.56 4.72
CA LEU A 35 21.66 9.39 4.79
C LEU A 35 20.96 8.10 4.38
N SER A 36 19.66 7.98 4.65
CA SER A 36 18.86 6.81 4.33
C SER A 36 18.38 6.93 2.89
N ASP A 37 18.79 5.96 2.07
CA ASP A 37 18.32 5.81 0.71
C ASP A 37 16.86 5.33 0.75
N LYS A 38 15.93 6.28 0.98
CA LYS A 38 14.48 6.04 1.11
C LYS A 38 13.85 5.54 -0.19
N TYR A 39 14.61 5.55 -1.29
CA TYR A 39 14.22 4.93 -2.54
C TYR A 39 14.52 3.43 -2.52
N THR A 40 13.81 2.70 -1.65
CA THR A 40 13.66 1.27 -1.90
C THR A 40 12.89 1.12 -3.21
N PRO A 41 13.50 0.56 -4.28
CA PRO A 41 12.79 0.38 -5.53
C PRO A 41 11.56 -0.49 -5.25
N TYR A 42 10.41 -0.05 -5.75
CA TYR A 42 9.18 -0.79 -5.59
C TYR A 42 9.34 -2.17 -6.25
N ASN A 43 9.31 -3.20 -5.41
CA ASN A 43 9.18 -4.57 -5.86
C ASN A 43 7.70 -4.95 -5.75
N LYS A 44 7.11 -5.35 -6.88
CA LYS A 44 5.77 -5.91 -6.92
C LYS A 44 5.66 -7.02 -5.88
N SER A 45 4.59 -7.00 -5.11
CA SER A 45 4.26 -8.06 -4.18
C SER A 45 4.05 -9.39 -4.93
N ILE A 46 4.23 -10.51 -4.23
CA ILE A 46 3.97 -11.85 -4.81
C ILE A 46 2.52 -11.95 -5.32
N LEU A 47 1.58 -11.28 -4.66
CA LEU A 47 0.18 -11.25 -5.06
C LEU A 47 -0.04 -10.47 -6.36
N GLU A 48 0.59 -9.29 -6.51
CA GLU A 48 0.53 -8.52 -7.76
C GLU A 48 1.18 -9.27 -8.92
N ASN A 49 2.36 -9.87 -8.69
CA ASN A 49 3.01 -10.71 -9.70
C ASN A 49 2.16 -11.93 -10.09
N ARG A 50 1.38 -12.49 -9.15
CA ARG A 50 0.45 -13.58 -9.44
C ARG A 50 -0.74 -13.08 -10.23
N ALA A 51 -1.33 -11.96 -9.85
CA ALA A 51 -2.47 -11.37 -10.52
C ALA A 51 -2.13 -10.98 -11.96
N GLU A 52 -0.94 -10.38 -12.17
CA GLU A 52 -0.45 -10.02 -13.50
C GLU A 52 -0.24 -11.26 -14.39
N ARG A 53 0.35 -12.34 -13.86
CA ARG A 53 0.47 -13.61 -14.61
C ARG A 53 -0.88 -14.20 -14.98
N LEU A 54 -1.85 -14.22 -14.05
CA LEU A 54 -3.19 -14.72 -14.34
C LEU A 54 -3.93 -13.86 -15.38
N ALA A 55 -3.77 -12.54 -15.29
CA ALA A 55 -4.34 -11.61 -16.26
C ALA A 55 -3.71 -11.79 -17.65
N GLU A 56 -2.38 -11.96 -17.74
CA GLU A 56 -1.68 -12.19 -19.00
C GLU A 56 -2.08 -13.54 -19.63
N GLU A 57 -2.23 -14.60 -18.84
CA GLU A 57 -2.74 -15.89 -19.29
C GLU A 57 -4.20 -15.81 -19.79
N GLU A 58 -5.06 -15.03 -19.13
CA GLU A 58 -6.45 -14.82 -19.56
C GLU A 58 -6.53 -14.02 -20.87
N LEU A 59 -5.64 -13.05 -21.07
CA LEU A 59 -5.56 -12.25 -22.30
C LEU A 59 -4.94 -13.02 -23.47
N ALA A 60 -4.08 -14.00 -23.22
CA ALA A 60 -3.44 -14.82 -24.25
C ALA A 60 -4.43 -15.77 -24.96
N ASP A 61 -5.50 -16.21 -24.28
CA ASP A 61 -6.55 -17.06 -24.86
C ASP A 61 -7.92 -16.34 -24.86
N PRO A 62 -8.25 -15.59 -25.93
CA PRO A 62 -9.53 -14.88 -26.02
C PRO A 62 -10.74 -15.83 -26.06
N THR A 63 -10.54 -17.13 -26.24
CA THR A 63 -11.62 -18.13 -26.22
C THR A 63 -11.94 -18.65 -24.82
N ARG A 64 -11.08 -18.40 -23.83
CA ARG A 64 -11.27 -18.81 -22.43
C ARG A 64 -12.00 -17.78 -21.57
N VAL A 65 -12.13 -16.54 -22.04
CA VAL A 65 -12.86 -15.49 -21.34
C VAL A 65 -14.34 -15.88 -21.26
N GLU A 66 -14.85 -16.15 -20.06
CA GLU A 66 -16.25 -16.62 -19.84
C GLU A 66 -17.30 -15.68 -20.44
N LYS A 67 -17.00 -14.37 -20.49
CA LYS A 67 -17.87 -13.36 -21.12
C LYS A 67 -17.92 -13.46 -22.64
N LEU A 68 -16.88 -14.00 -23.27
CA LEU A 68 -16.81 -14.24 -24.72
C LEU A 68 -17.28 -15.65 -25.10
N ARG A 69 -17.34 -16.58 -24.13
CA ARG A 69 -17.92 -17.91 -24.35
C ARG A 69 -19.44 -17.83 -24.43
N LEU A 70 -19.99 -18.33 -25.54
CA LEU A 70 -21.43 -18.49 -25.70
C LEU A 70 -21.89 -19.64 -24.80
N ASN A 71 -22.42 -19.32 -23.62
CA ASN A 71 -22.95 -20.31 -22.67
C ASN A 71 -24.25 -20.98 -23.13
N THR A 72 -24.92 -20.40 -24.13
CA THR A 72 -26.15 -20.91 -24.73
C THR A 72 -26.07 -20.75 -26.23
N ASN A 73 -26.72 -21.65 -26.98
CA ASN A 73 -26.80 -21.50 -28.42
C ASN A 73 -27.57 -20.20 -28.73
N VAL A 74 -27.10 -19.40 -29.69
CA VAL A 74 -27.77 -18.15 -30.09
C VAL A 74 -29.23 -18.38 -30.50
N LEU A 75 -29.56 -19.60 -30.95
CA LEU A 75 -30.89 -20.04 -31.34
C LEU A 75 -31.82 -20.29 -30.13
N GLU A 76 -31.27 -20.51 -28.94
CA GLU A 76 -32.04 -20.80 -27.72
C GLU A 76 -32.52 -19.53 -27.00
N ARG A 77 -31.93 -18.37 -27.30
CA ARG A 77 -32.27 -17.09 -26.65
C ARG A 77 -33.69 -16.58 -26.94
N ASN A 78 -34.32 -17.03 -28.02
CA ASN A 78 -35.66 -16.60 -28.43
C ASN A 78 -36.62 -17.79 -28.64
N LEU A 79 -36.51 -18.83 -27.81
CA LEU A 79 -37.45 -19.95 -27.86
C LEU A 79 -38.81 -19.54 -27.27
N SER A 80 -39.88 -19.95 -27.96
CA SER A 80 -41.23 -19.81 -27.44
C SER A 80 -41.37 -20.54 -26.10
N PRO A 81 -42.26 -20.10 -25.19
CA PRO A 81 -42.37 -20.68 -23.83
C PRO A 81 -42.59 -22.20 -23.80
N SER A 82 -43.10 -22.78 -24.87
CA SER A 82 -43.31 -24.23 -25.05
C SER A 82 -42.05 -25.03 -25.40
N LEU A 83 -41.01 -24.38 -25.92
CA LEU A 83 -39.79 -25.02 -26.42
C LEU A 83 -38.56 -24.76 -25.53
N GLN A 84 -38.74 -24.05 -24.42
CA GLN A 84 -37.66 -23.80 -23.47
C GLN A 84 -37.33 -25.10 -22.70
N PRO A 85 -36.04 -25.46 -22.55
CA PRO A 85 -35.64 -26.62 -21.76
C PRO A 85 -36.06 -26.43 -20.30
N LYS A 86 -36.54 -27.50 -19.66
CA LYS A 86 -37.09 -27.50 -18.30
C LYS A 86 -36.01 -27.55 -17.24
#